data_AF-K1SAG2-F1
#
_entry.id   AF-K1SAG2-F1
#
_cell.length_a   1.000
_cell.length_b   1.000
_cell.length_c   1.000
_cell.angle_alpha   90.00
_cell.angle_beta   90.00
_cell.angle_gamma   90.00
#
_symmetry.space_group_name_H-M   'P 1'
#
loop_
_entity.id
_entity.type
_entity.pdbx_description
1 polymer ?
#
loop_
_entity_poly.entity_id
_entity_poly.type
_entity_poly.pdbx_seq_one_letter_code
_entity_poly.pdbx_strand_id
1 'polypeptide(L)' 'MNTKILSKDKDPMGAAILDYQKSGRAGRLRVLSSMFEEDEIPVKHLFRKVEEMPMLEQKALQLTKGRVLD' A
#
# COMPACT_ATOMS: atom_id res chain seq x y z
N MET A 1 0.99 16.19 21.18
CA MET A 1 0.73 15.19 20.11
C MET A 1 2.04 14.98 19.36
N ASN A 2 2.54 13.75 19.28
CA ASN A 2 3.81 13.46 18.62
C ASN A 2 3.53 13.12 17.15
N THR A 3 3.42 14.14 16.29
CA THR A 3 3.11 13.95 14.86
C THR A 3 4.40 13.71 14.09
N LYS A 4 4.99 12.52 14.28
CA LYS A 4 6.09 12.05 13.42
C LYS A 4 5.51 11.66 12.05
N ILE A 5 5.63 12.58 11.11
CA ILE A 5 5.26 12.37 9.70
C ILE A 5 6.52 12.01 8.92
N LEU A 6 6.40 11.11 7.95
CA LEU A 6 7.50 10.75 7.06
C LEU A 6 7.81 11.92 6.12
N SER A 7 9.10 12.27 5.98
CA SER A 7 9.54 13.22 4.96
C SER A 7 9.57 12.54 3.59
N LYS A 8 9.42 13.31 2.52
CA LYS A 8 9.42 12.80 1.13
C LYS A 8 10.63 11.92 0.81
N ASP A 9 11.80 12.27 1.34
CA ASP A 9 13.05 11.52 1.11
C ASP A 9 13.12 10.20 1.89
N LYS A 10 12.22 9.99 2.85
CA LYS A 10 12.15 8.81 3.72
C LYS A 10 10.87 7.99 3.51
N ASP A 11 10.12 8.29 2.46
CA ASP A 11 8.90 7.57 2.09
C ASP A 11 9.06 6.88 0.73
N PRO A 12 9.76 5.74 0.67
CA PRO A 12 9.94 4.98 -0.57
C PRO A 12 8.62 4.42 -1.10
N MET A 13 7.65 4.15 -0.21
CA MET A 13 6.34 3.64 -0.59
C MET A 13 5.50 4.70 -1.30
N GLY A 14 5.40 5.91 -0.72
CA GLY A 14 4.70 7.03 -1.35
C GLY A 14 5.35 7.46 -2.67
N ALA A 15 6.68 7.44 -2.75
CA ALA A 15 7.39 7.69 -4.00
C ALA A 15 7.03 6.66 -5.10
N ALA A 16 6.97 5.37 -4.75
CA ALA A 16 6.62 4.30 -5.68
C ALA A 16 5.16 4.38 -6.13
N ILE A 17 4.23 4.67 -5.23
CA ILE A 17 2.81 4.89 -5.55
C ILE A 17 2.65 6.07 -6.51
N LEU A 18 3.32 7.20 -6.23
CA LEU A 18 3.28 8.39 -7.07
C LEU A 18 3.86 8.13 -8.47
N ASP A 19 4.96 7.39 -8.55
CA ASP A 19 5.58 7.03 -9.82
C ASP A 19 4.68 6.11 -10.66
N TYR A 20 4.04 5.12 -10.03
CA TYR A 20 3.08 4.24 -10.70
C TYR A 20 1.87 5.01 -11.22
N GLN A 21 1.33 5.93 -10.42
CA GLN A 21 0.21 6.77 -10.83
C GLN A 21 0.54 7.63 -12.06
N LYS A 22 1.77 8.17 -12.15
CA LYS A 22 2.17 9.07 -13.25
C LYS A 22 2.60 8.33 -14.51
N SER A 23 3.38 7.25 -14.36
CA SER A 23 4.01 6.57 -15.48
C SER A 23 3.25 5.33 -15.95
N GLY A 24 2.36 4.79 -15.11
CA GLY A 24 1.68 3.51 -15.32
C GLY A 24 2.62 2.29 -15.26
N ARG A 25 3.91 2.47 -14.91
CA ARG A 25 4.90 1.40 -14.86
C ARG A 25 4.97 0.81 -13.46
N ALA A 26 4.69 -0.48 -13.34
CA ALA A 26 4.78 -1.22 -12.09
C ALA A 26 6.24 -1.36 -11.64
N GLY A 27 6.64 -0.56 -10.65
CA GLY A 27 7.84 -0.81 -9.86
C GLY A 27 7.64 -1.96 -8.87
N ARG A 28 8.74 -2.38 -8.24
CA ARG A 28 8.74 -3.29 -7.08
C ARG A 28 9.29 -2.55 -5.87
N LEU A 29 8.64 -2.69 -4.72
CA LEU A 29 9.07 -2.12 -3.45
C LEU A 29 9.79 -3.21 -2.66
N ARG A 30 11.10 -3.04 -2.43
CA ARG A 30 11.89 -3.97 -1.61
C ARG A 30 11.60 -3.74 -0.14
N VAL A 31 11.30 -4.83 0.57
CA VAL A 31 11.01 -4.84 2.00
C VAL A 31 12.14 -5.58 2.69
N LEU A 32 12.82 -4.88 3.58
CA LEU A 32 13.91 -5.42 4.38
C LEU A 32 13.41 -5.56 5.82
N SER A 33 13.56 -6.76 6.38
CA SER A 33 13.26 -7.04 7.77
C SER A 33 14.48 -7.67 8.44
N SER A 34 14.65 -7.41 9.74
CA SER A 34 15.65 -8.12 10.54
C SER A 34 15.20 -9.53 10.91
N MET A 35 13.90 -9.83 10.78
CA MET A 35 13.29 -11.11 11.18
C MET A 35 12.95 -12.01 9.99
N PHE A 36 12.95 -11.45 8.77
CA PHE A 36 12.53 -12.15 7.56
C PHE A 36 13.49 -11.84 6.43
N GLU A 37 13.50 -12.72 5.43
CA GLU A 37 14.25 -12.49 4.21
C GLU A 37 13.70 -11.28 3.45
N GLU A 38 14.53 -10.76 2.56
CA GLU A 38 14.14 -9.68 1.68
C GLU A 38 12.98 -10.11 0.79
N ASP A 39 11.93 -9.30 0.75
CA ASP A 39 10.74 -9.55 -0.06
C ASP A 39 10.44 -8.33 -0.95
N GLU A 40 9.59 -8.51 -1.95
CA GLU A 40 9.19 -7.46 -2.88
C GLU A 40 7.66 -7.32 -2.93
N ILE A 41 7.16 -6.11 -2.65
CA ILE A 41 5.75 -5.77 -2.86
C ILE A 41 5.60 -5.19 -4.28
N PRO A 42 4.82 -5.83 -5.17
CA PRO A 42 4.52 -5.25 -6.47
C PRO A 42 3.66 -3.99 -6.31
N VAL A 43 4.12 -2.84 -6.82
CA VAL A 43 3.40 -1.57 -6.66
C VAL A 43 2.02 -1.62 -7.31
N LYS A 44 1.87 -2.35 -8.42
CA LYS A 44 0.58 -2.59 -9.07
C LYS A 44 -0.47 -3.19 -8.13
N HIS A 45 -0.06 -4.04 -7.19
CA HIS A 45 -0.99 -4.67 -6.25
C HIS A 45 -1.61 -3.68 -5.25
N LEU A 46 -0.96 -2.52 -5.02
CA LEU A 46 -1.51 -1.43 -4.22
C LEU A 46 -2.68 -0.72 -4.92
N PHE A 47 -2.79 -0.84 -6.25
CA PHE A 47 -3.85 -0.27 -7.08
C PHE A 47 -4.91 -1.32 -7.48
N ARG A 48 -4.98 -2.43 -6.74
CA ARG A 48 -5.90 -3.53 -6.99
C ARG A 48 -7.37 -3.08 -6.93
N LYS A 49 -8.22 -3.71 -7.73
CA LYS A 49 -9.68 -3.54 -7.62
C LYS A 49 -10.23 -4.37 -6.46
N VAL A 50 -11.46 -4.06 -6.05
CA VAL A 50 -12.18 -4.80 -4.99
C VAL A 50 -12.23 -6.31 -5.29
N GLU A 51 -12.39 -6.68 -6.55
CA GLU A 51 -12.42 -8.08 -7.02
C GLU A 51 -11.10 -8.83 -6.79
N GLU A 52 -9.98 -8.10 -6.79
CA GLU A 52 -8.62 -8.64 -6.59
C GLU A 52 -8.21 -8.62 -5.11
N MET A 53 -9.04 -8.08 -4.21
CA MET A 53 -8.78 -8.06 -2.78
C MET A 53 -8.98 -9.47 -2.17
N PRO A 54 -8.20 -9.86 -1.15
CA PRO A 54 -8.46 -11.07 -0.37
C PRO A 54 -9.88 -11.11 0.21
N MET A 55 -10.42 -12.32 0.41
CA MET A 55 -11.79 -12.51 0.91
C MET A 55 -12.09 -11.76 2.21
N LEU A 56 -11.10 -11.62 3.09
CA LEU A 56 -11.24 -10.90 4.36
C LEU A 56 -11.44 -9.40 4.16
N GLU A 57 -10.68 -8.79 3.24
CA GLU A 57 -10.81 -7.38 2.88
C GLU A 57 -12.16 -7.11 2.21
N GLN A 58 -12.56 -7.95 1.24
CA GLN A 58 -13.88 -7.83 0.60
C GLN A 58 -15.02 -7.92 1.61
N LYS A 59 -14.93 -8.88 2.55
CA LYS A 59 -15.92 -9.05 3.61
C LYS A 59 -15.95 -7.85 4.56
N ALA A 60 -14.80 -7.28 4.91
CA ALA A 60 -14.73 -6.09 5.74
C ALA A 60 -15.46 -4.92 5.06
N LEU A 61 -15.18 -4.67 3.77
CA LEU A 61 -15.83 -3.63 2.98
C LEU A 61 -17.36 -3.81 2.88
N GLN A 62 -17.85 -5.05 2.81
CA GLN A 62 -19.29 -5.34 2.79
C GLN A 62 -19.98 -5.08 4.14
N LEU A 63 -19.25 -5.25 5.25
CA LEU A 63 -19.78 -5.08 6.60
C LEU A 63 -19.71 -3.64 7.09
N THR A 64 -18.77 -2.83 6.58
CA THR A 64 -18.63 -1.41 6.93
C THR A 64 -19.83 -0.58 6.49
N LYS A 65 -20.44 0.14 7.43
CA LYS A 65 -21.64 0.97 7.22
C LYS A 65 -21.57 2.25 8.09
N GLY A 66 -22.26 3.30 7.66
CA GLY A 66 -22.33 4.56 8.42
C GLY A 66 -21.11 5.46 8.17
N ARG A 67 -20.57 6.07 9.22
CA ARG A 67 -19.34 6.90 9.14
C ARG A 67 -18.12 5.98 9.29
N VAL A 68 -17.39 5.79 8.19
CA VAL A 68 -16.24 4.88 8.11
C VAL A 68 -14.96 5.70 7.99
N LEU A 69 -13.93 5.28 8.74
CA LEU A 69 -12.54 5.67 8.54
C LEU A 69 -11.81 4.45 7.98
N ASP A 70 -11.23 4.62 6.79
CA ASP A 70 -10.42 3.62 6.10
C ASP A 70 -8.98 3.67 6.62
#